data_AF-A0A914PQZ4-F1
#
_entry.id   AF-A0A914PQZ4-F1
#
_cell.length_a   1.000
_cell.length_b   1.000
_cell.length_c   1.000
_cell.angle_alpha   90.00
_cell.angle_beta   90.00
_cell.angle_gamma   90.00
#
_symmetry.space_group_name_H-M   'P 1'
#
loop_
_entity.id
_entity.type
_entity.pdbx_description
1 polymer ?
#
loop_
_entity_poly.entity_id
_entity_poly.type
_entity_poly.pdbx_seq_one_letter_code
_entity_poly.pdbx_strand_id
1 'polypeptide(L)'
;MNEYPVNLEWTVAKERLWALKESINNEYLQSEKFTLAPASRVKYYFRIYPNGDCDERRGFTVLFLEYTSLVDGENFEVDCAFSIKSANWNHKCKCVFESDPYGYIGRECCTVNELFDSRKKFIVDGKFIFNVEGTLKIVNYESEKQMELFKTNWNNNMNFCNLWNIGFEDFTIVTADGKELKVHKCVLAAQSPVFAAMLKPHTKEALENKVEITDFAFDIVEKSVELCYNYELASGISIEDANRIYAFGDKYDIRNVRDYVELSLMNELTVMNFCETVNAAISMNAMKLKNMCIDFLINCILKKTDVPKIEEIDAEFISEVQRNFVFHSIETL
;
A
#
# COMPACT_ATOMS: atom_id res chain seq x y z
N MET A 1 -11.88 7.57 -7.92
CA MET A 1 -11.39 6.41 -8.72
C MET A 1 -10.51 6.90 -9.88
N ASN A 2 -9.29 6.36 -10.03
CA ASN A 2 -8.36 6.77 -11.10
C ASN A 2 -8.17 5.63 -12.11
N GLU A 3 -8.29 5.95 -13.40
CA GLU A 3 -8.13 5.01 -14.50
C GLU A 3 -6.87 5.37 -15.31
N TYR A 4 -6.02 4.39 -15.55
CA TYR A 4 -4.73 4.57 -16.23
C TYR A 4 -4.68 3.68 -17.46
N PRO A 5 -4.47 4.24 -18.67
CA PRO A 5 -4.27 3.42 -19.85
C PRO A 5 -2.98 2.63 -19.72
N VAL A 6 -3.06 1.33 -19.95
CA VAL A 6 -1.93 0.41 -20.03
C VAL A 6 -1.68 0.10 -21.50
N ASN A 7 -0.43 0.25 -21.95
CA ASN A 7 0.03 -0.27 -23.23
C ASN A 7 1.49 -0.72 -23.10
N LEU A 8 1.71 -2.03 -23.02
CA LEU A 8 3.03 -2.62 -22.80
C LEU A 8 3.30 -3.72 -23.81
N GLU A 9 4.54 -3.76 -24.32
CA GLU A 9 5.02 -4.81 -25.20
C GLU A 9 6.22 -5.53 -24.59
N TRP A 10 6.17 -6.86 -24.60
CA TRP A 10 7.31 -7.71 -24.26
C TRP A 10 7.76 -8.52 -25.46
N THR A 11 8.99 -8.29 -25.89
CA THR A 11 9.62 -9.00 -27.00
C THR A 11 10.53 -10.10 -26.48
N VAL A 12 10.31 -11.32 -26.96
CA VAL A 12 11.12 -12.50 -26.61
C VAL A 12 11.72 -13.10 -27.88
N ALA A 13 13.02 -13.35 -27.86
CA ALA A 13 13.73 -14.00 -28.97
C ALA A 13 13.34 -15.48 -29.09
N LYS A 14 13.12 -15.95 -30.32
CA LYS A 14 12.74 -17.32 -30.65
C LYS A 14 13.67 -18.35 -30.03
N GLU A 15 14.98 -18.08 -30.04
CA GLU A 15 16.02 -18.98 -29.56
C GLU A 15 15.86 -19.24 -28.06
N ARG A 16 15.48 -18.21 -27.29
CA ARG A 16 15.21 -18.33 -25.85
C ARG A 16 13.97 -19.18 -25.58
N LEU A 17 12.91 -19.00 -26.38
CA LEU A 17 11.70 -19.83 -26.27
C LEU A 17 11.99 -21.27 -26.69
N TRP A 18 12.77 -21.46 -27.74
CA TRP A 18 13.11 -22.78 -28.28
C TRP A 18 13.93 -23.59 -27.28
N ALA A 19 14.82 -22.94 -26.52
CA ALA A 19 15.59 -23.60 -25.46
C ALA A 19 14.70 -24.27 -24.39
N LEU A 20 13.47 -23.77 -24.20
CA LEU A 20 12.50 -24.30 -23.24
C LEU A 20 11.38 -25.13 -23.90
N LYS A 21 11.51 -25.44 -25.20
CA LYS A 21 10.45 -26.16 -25.93
C LYS A 21 10.22 -27.57 -25.39
N GLU A 22 11.29 -28.23 -24.98
CA GLU A 22 11.28 -29.59 -24.43
C GLU A 22 11.59 -29.60 -22.93
N SER A 23 11.57 -28.43 -22.28
CA SER A 23 11.82 -28.36 -20.85
C SER A 23 10.81 -29.22 -20.09
N ILE A 24 11.29 -29.78 -18.97
CA ILE A 24 10.43 -30.39 -17.98
C ILE A 24 9.58 -29.26 -17.38
N ASN A 25 8.31 -29.54 -17.12
CA ASN A 25 7.29 -28.58 -16.67
C ASN A 25 7.85 -27.57 -15.64
N ASN A 26 7.38 -26.32 -15.73
CA ASN A 26 7.69 -25.18 -14.83
C ASN A 26 8.94 -24.35 -15.15
N GLU A 27 9.62 -24.59 -16.28
CA GLU A 27 10.62 -23.62 -16.77
C GLU A 27 9.97 -22.48 -17.55
N TYR A 28 10.39 -21.25 -17.27
CA TYR A 28 9.81 -20.03 -17.86
C TYR A 28 10.87 -19.02 -18.26
N LEU A 29 10.45 -18.08 -19.12
CA LEU A 29 11.13 -16.80 -19.29
C LEU A 29 10.36 -15.73 -18.55
N GLN A 30 11.08 -14.75 -18.01
CA GLN A 30 10.52 -13.61 -17.29
C GLN A 30 10.98 -12.30 -17.93
N SER A 31 10.11 -11.29 -17.94
CA SER A 31 10.49 -9.92 -18.29
C SER A 31 11.25 -9.23 -17.15
N GLU A 32 11.84 -8.07 -17.45
CA GLU A 32 12.13 -7.04 -16.46
C GLU A 32 10.85 -6.66 -15.69
N LYS A 33 11.01 -6.18 -14.46
CA LYS A 33 9.88 -5.66 -13.68
C LYS A 33 9.49 -4.27 -14.18
N PHE A 34 8.19 -3.98 -14.25
CA PHE A 34 7.63 -2.71 -14.72
C PHE A 34 6.44 -2.27 -13.85
N THR A 35 5.94 -1.05 -14.02
CA THR A 35 4.71 -0.55 -13.38
C THR A 35 3.61 -0.43 -14.42
N LEU A 36 2.36 -0.74 -14.03
CA LEU A 36 1.19 -0.56 -14.90
C LEU A 36 0.63 0.87 -14.87
N ALA A 37 0.93 1.63 -13.82
CA ALA A 37 0.57 3.04 -13.72
C ALA A 37 1.61 3.83 -12.92
N PRO A 38 1.72 5.15 -13.17
CA PRO A 38 2.58 6.07 -12.41
C PRO A 38 2.33 6.08 -10.89
N ALA A 39 1.08 5.86 -10.45
CA ALA A 39 0.75 5.80 -9.02
C ALA A 39 0.88 4.39 -8.42
N SER A 40 1.09 3.35 -9.23
CA SER A 40 1.14 1.98 -8.72
C SER A 40 2.54 1.66 -8.20
N ARG A 41 2.63 1.40 -6.90
CA ARG A 41 3.87 0.90 -6.24
C ARG A 41 4.14 -0.57 -6.56
N VAL A 42 3.12 -1.25 -7.06
CA VAL A 42 3.16 -2.64 -7.46
C VAL A 42 4.01 -2.80 -8.70
N LYS A 43 5.05 -3.63 -8.59
CA LYS A 43 5.85 -4.02 -9.75
C LYS A 43 5.24 -5.27 -10.37
N TYR A 44 5.04 -5.22 -11.67
CA TYR A 44 4.51 -6.29 -12.49
C TYR A 44 5.63 -6.88 -13.35
N TYR A 45 5.44 -8.11 -13.81
CA TYR A 45 6.31 -8.73 -14.78
C TYR A 45 5.53 -9.80 -15.56
N PHE A 46 6.01 -10.08 -16.78
CA PHE A 46 5.49 -11.15 -17.59
C PHE A 46 6.24 -12.45 -17.32
N ARG A 47 5.52 -13.58 -17.41
CA ARG A 47 6.12 -14.90 -17.61
C ARG A 47 5.51 -15.61 -18.80
N ILE A 48 6.34 -16.37 -19.49
CA ILE A 48 5.91 -17.33 -20.52
C ILE A 48 6.48 -18.69 -20.18
N TYR A 49 5.61 -19.70 -20.15
CA TYR A 49 5.94 -21.12 -20.01
C TYR A 49 5.68 -21.77 -21.37
N PRO A 50 6.70 -21.98 -22.22
CA PRO A 50 6.47 -22.49 -23.57
C PRO A 50 5.84 -23.89 -23.60
N ASN A 51 6.10 -24.71 -22.58
CA ASN A 51 5.67 -26.11 -22.49
C ASN A 51 4.80 -26.43 -21.26
N GLY A 52 4.18 -25.40 -20.66
CA GLY A 52 3.28 -25.54 -19.50
C GLY A 52 3.92 -25.17 -18.17
N ASP A 53 3.11 -24.63 -17.27
CA ASP A 53 3.47 -24.21 -15.90
C ASP A 53 3.05 -25.22 -14.82
N CYS A 54 2.29 -26.25 -15.21
CA CYS A 54 1.89 -27.37 -14.39
C CYS A 54 1.67 -28.62 -15.26
N ASP A 55 1.55 -29.79 -14.64
CA ASP A 55 1.38 -31.06 -15.35
C ASP A 55 0.13 -31.10 -16.23
N GLU A 56 -0.96 -30.47 -15.79
CA GLU A 56 -2.24 -30.42 -16.50
C GLU A 56 -2.16 -29.59 -17.79
N ARG A 57 -1.30 -28.57 -17.81
CA ARG A 57 -1.11 -27.65 -18.95
C ARG A 57 0.13 -27.98 -19.77
N ARG A 58 0.69 -29.17 -19.59
CA ARG A 58 1.85 -29.63 -20.35
C ARG A 58 1.57 -29.64 -21.86
N GLY A 59 2.52 -29.13 -22.64
CA GLY A 59 2.38 -29.03 -24.09
C GLY A 59 1.59 -27.80 -24.57
N PHE A 60 1.09 -26.98 -23.64
CA PHE A 60 0.50 -25.67 -23.94
C PHE A 60 1.45 -24.55 -23.55
N THR A 61 1.49 -23.51 -24.37
CA THR A 61 2.18 -22.27 -24.02
C THR A 61 1.27 -21.41 -23.15
N VAL A 62 1.75 -21.08 -21.96
CA VAL A 62 0.98 -20.33 -20.95
C VAL A 62 1.65 -18.98 -20.70
N LEU A 63 0.85 -17.92 -20.71
CA LEU A 63 1.27 -16.53 -20.50
C LEU A 63 0.72 -16.04 -19.17
N PHE A 64 1.56 -15.31 -18.44
CA PHE A 64 1.24 -14.75 -17.14
C PHE A 64 1.57 -13.26 -17.09
N LEU A 65 0.66 -12.48 -16.50
CA LEU A 65 0.96 -11.21 -15.86
C LEU A 65 0.92 -11.44 -14.35
N GLU A 66 2.05 -11.20 -13.68
CA GLU A 66 2.22 -11.35 -12.23
C GLU A 66 2.65 -10.02 -11.60
N TYR A 67 2.47 -9.91 -10.29
CA TYR A 67 2.95 -8.78 -9.51
C TYR A 67 3.83 -9.19 -8.33
N THR A 68 4.64 -8.25 -7.82
CA THR A 68 5.39 -8.38 -6.57
C THR A 68 4.50 -7.99 -5.40
N SER A 69 4.52 -8.76 -4.31
CA SER A 69 3.73 -8.59 -3.08
C SER A 69 3.21 -7.17 -2.88
N LEU A 70 1.90 -7.04 -2.69
CA LEU A 70 1.25 -5.76 -2.44
C LEU A 70 1.89 -5.08 -1.23
N VAL A 71 2.06 -3.76 -1.32
CA VAL A 71 2.30 -2.95 -0.13
C VAL A 71 0.99 -3.02 0.66
N ASP A 72 1.06 -3.32 1.96
CA ASP A 72 -0.11 -3.48 2.83
C ASP A 72 -1.14 -2.35 2.60
N GLY A 73 -2.34 -2.72 2.15
CA GLY A 73 -3.50 -1.81 2.09
C GLY A 73 -3.87 -1.25 0.70
N GLU A 74 -3.17 -1.59 -0.38
CA GLU A 74 -3.56 -1.19 -1.75
C GLU A 74 -4.33 -2.33 -2.46
N ASN A 75 -5.56 -2.04 -2.94
CA ASN A 75 -6.32 -2.95 -3.80
C ASN A 75 -6.36 -2.40 -5.24
N PHE A 76 -6.11 -3.24 -6.24
CA PHE A 76 -6.07 -2.81 -7.64
C PHE A 76 -7.05 -3.63 -8.48
N GLU A 77 -7.79 -2.97 -9.36
CA GLU A 77 -8.56 -3.63 -10.40
C GLU A 77 -7.87 -3.40 -11.74
N VAL A 78 -7.42 -4.46 -12.40
CA VAL A 78 -6.82 -4.39 -13.73
C VAL A 78 -7.83 -4.92 -14.75
N ASP A 79 -8.34 -4.02 -15.58
CA ASP A 79 -9.07 -4.38 -16.79
C ASP A 79 -8.07 -4.42 -17.94
N CYS A 80 -7.72 -5.60 -18.46
CA CYS A 80 -6.70 -5.72 -19.50
C CYS A 80 -7.08 -6.70 -20.61
N ALA A 81 -6.63 -6.38 -21.82
CA ALA A 81 -6.65 -7.23 -22.98
C ALA A 81 -5.23 -7.67 -23.30
N PHE A 82 -5.05 -8.98 -23.39
CA PHE A 82 -3.82 -9.61 -23.82
C PHE A 82 -3.89 -9.91 -25.32
N SER A 83 -2.82 -9.65 -26.04
CA SER A 83 -2.72 -9.97 -27.47
C SER A 83 -1.32 -10.43 -27.87
N ILE A 84 -1.23 -11.15 -28.99
CA ILE A 84 0.04 -11.49 -29.63
C ILE A 84 0.08 -10.76 -30.96
N LYS A 85 0.99 -9.78 -31.10
CA LYS A 85 0.97 -8.79 -32.18
C LYS A 85 0.97 -9.40 -33.59
N SER A 86 1.63 -10.53 -33.77
CA SER A 86 1.82 -11.19 -35.06
C SER A 86 0.81 -12.32 -35.35
N ALA A 87 -0.06 -12.66 -34.40
CA ALA A 87 -1.04 -13.73 -34.51
C ALA A 87 -2.47 -13.21 -34.23
N ASN A 88 -3.49 -13.87 -34.76
CA ASN A 88 -4.89 -13.56 -34.45
C ASN A 88 -5.30 -14.16 -33.08
N TRP A 89 -4.46 -13.95 -32.05
CA TRP A 89 -4.76 -14.35 -30.68
C TRP A 89 -4.97 -13.11 -29.83
N ASN A 90 -6.19 -12.98 -29.31
CA ASN A 90 -6.59 -11.90 -28.42
C ASN A 90 -7.41 -12.51 -27.28
N HIS A 91 -7.16 -12.10 -26.05
CA HIS A 91 -7.92 -12.51 -24.89
C HIS A 91 -8.22 -11.28 -24.04
N LYS A 92 -9.51 -10.99 -23.81
CA LYS A 92 -9.93 -9.95 -22.88
C LYS A 92 -10.17 -10.57 -21.51
N CYS A 93 -9.61 -9.99 -20.46
CA CYS A 93 -9.87 -10.41 -19.10
C CYS A 93 -9.96 -9.22 -18.16
N LYS A 94 -10.93 -9.29 -17.26
CA LYS A 94 -11.03 -8.36 -16.15
C LYS A 94 -10.59 -9.10 -14.89
N CYS A 95 -9.58 -8.59 -14.20
CA CYS A 95 -9.02 -9.22 -13.02
C CYS A 95 -8.90 -8.20 -11.89
N VAL A 96 -9.44 -8.56 -10.73
CA VAL A 96 -9.23 -7.79 -9.51
C VAL A 96 -8.03 -8.42 -8.81
N PHE A 97 -6.99 -7.64 -8.60
CA PHE A 97 -5.84 -8.03 -7.79
C PHE A 97 -6.12 -7.57 -6.35
N GLU A 98 -6.69 -8.48 -5.57
CA GLU A 98 -6.91 -8.30 -4.14
C GLU A 98 -5.61 -8.61 -3.36
N SER A 99 -5.55 -8.16 -2.11
CA SER A 99 -4.46 -8.30 -1.11
C SER A 99 -4.05 -9.74 -0.74
N ASP A 100 -4.22 -10.68 -1.66
CA ASP A 100 -3.72 -12.05 -1.56
C ASP A 100 -2.23 -12.09 -1.94
N PRO A 101 -1.39 -12.98 -1.38
CA PRO A 101 0.05 -12.96 -1.64
C PRO A 101 0.43 -13.44 -3.06
N TYR A 102 -0.53 -13.96 -3.85
CA TYR A 102 -0.30 -14.52 -5.19
C TYR A 102 -1.48 -14.29 -6.14
N GLY A 103 -1.62 -13.09 -6.69
CA GLY A 103 -2.53 -12.86 -7.82
C GLY A 103 -1.80 -12.92 -9.16
N TYR A 104 -2.26 -13.78 -10.06
CA TYR A 104 -1.72 -13.89 -11.41
C TYR A 104 -2.84 -14.04 -12.44
N ILE A 105 -2.60 -13.59 -13.67
CA ILE A 105 -3.49 -13.88 -14.80
C ILE A 105 -2.78 -14.81 -15.75
N GLY A 106 -2.98 -16.12 -15.55
CA GLY A 106 -2.43 -17.18 -16.39
C GLY A 106 -3.41 -17.57 -17.49
N ARG A 107 -3.00 -17.53 -18.76
CA ARG A 107 -3.83 -17.94 -19.91
C ARG A 107 -3.05 -18.78 -20.90
N GLU A 108 -3.65 -19.89 -21.32
CA GLU A 108 -3.18 -20.69 -22.44
C GLU A 108 -3.40 -19.92 -23.74
N CYS A 109 -2.37 -19.83 -24.58
CA CYS A 109 -2.48 -19.13 -25.86
C CYS A 109 -2.50 -20.07 -27.08
N CYS A 110 -1.65 -21.10 -27.08
CA CYS A 110 -1.54 -22.08 -28.15
C CYS A 110 -0.81 -23.33 -27.63
N THR A 111 -0.78 -24.39 -28.43
CA THR A 111 0.13 -25.51 -28.14
C THR A 111 1.58 -25.12 -28.41
N VAL A 112 2.53 -25.76 -27.71
CA VAL A 112 3.97 -25.55 -27.92
C VAL A 112 4.38 -25.80 -29.38
N ASN A 113 3.71 -26.73 -30.06
CA ASN A 113 3.98 -27.00 -31.47
C ASN A 113 3.47 -25.89 -32.38
N GLU A 114 2.29 -25.32 -32.08
CA GLU A 114 1.76 -24.18 -32.82
C GLU A 114 2.58 -22.92 -32.63
N LEU A 115 3.13 -22.69 -31.43
CA LEU A 115 4.01 -21.54 -31.14
C LEU A 115 5.15 -21.45 -32.17
N PHE A 116 5.72 -22.60 -32.55
CA PHE A 116 6.84 -22.67 -33.48
C PHE A 116 6.45 -23.04 -34.92
N ASP A 117 5.15 -23.19 -35.22
CA ASP A 117 4.67 -23.38 -36.58
C ASP A 117 4.63 -22.03 -37.32
N SER A 118 5.47 -21.90 -38.35
CA SER A 118 5.58 -20.67 -39.14
C SER A 118 4.26 -20.24 -39.78
N ARG A 119 3.31 -21.16 -39.99
CA ARG A 119 1.98 -20.85 -40.55
C ARG A 119 1.07 -20.15 -39.55
N LYS A 120 1.30 -20.37 -38.25
CA LYS A 120 0.50 -19.78 -37.15
C LYS A 120 0.95 -18.36 -36.78
N LYS A 121 2.16 -17.97 -37.20
CA LYS A 121 2.71 -16.61 -37.08
C LYS A 121 2.83 -16.08 -35.64
N PHE A 122 2.88 -16.94 -34.63
CA PHE A 122 3.19 -16.52 -33.26
C PHE A 122 4.59 -15.92 -33.13
N ILE A 123 5.52 -16.35 -33.98
CA ILE A 123 6.89 -15.84 -34.06
C ILE A 123 7.13 -15.34 -35.49
N VAL A 124 7.45 -14.06 -35.63
CA VAL A 124 7.80 -13.42 -36.91
C VAL A 124 9.16 -12.75 -36.76
N ASP A 125 10.04 -12.91 -37.75
CA ASP A 125 11.41 -12.39 -37.72
C ASP A 125 12.20 -12.78 -36.45
N GLY A 126 11.98 -14.00 -35.97
CA GLY A 126 12.63 -14.53 -34.77
C GLY A 126 12.12 -13.92 -33.46
N LYS A 127 11.00 -13.18 -33.48
CA LYS A 127 10.47 -12.48 -32.30
C LYS A 127 9.04 -12.93 -32.00
N PHE A 128 8.81 -13.25 -30.74
CA PHE A 128 7.50 -13.33 -30.12
C PHE A 128 7.21 -11.99 -29.43
N ILE A 129 6.06 -11.37 -29.71
CA ILE A 129 5.69 -10.07 -29.13
C ILE A 129 4.36 -10.21 -28.41
N PHE A 130 4.42 -10.21 -27.08
CA PHE A 130 3.26 -10.19 -26.22
C PHE A 130 2.89 -8.75 -25.88
N ASN A 131 1.61 -8.40 -26.05
CA ASN A 131 1.11 -7.06 -25.79
C ASN A 131 0.00 -7.10 -24.74
N VAL A 132 -0.01 -6.09 -23.88
CA VAL A 132 -1.06 -5.83 -22.89
C VAL A 132 -1.57 -4.43 -23.08
N GLU A 133 -2.86 -4.33 -23.39
CA GLU A 133 -3.58 -3.08 -23.56
C GLU A 133 -4.79 -3.05 -22.64
N GLY A 134 -5.07 -1.94 -21.98
CA GLY A 134 -6.26 -1.86 -21.14
C GLY A 134 -6.27 -0.65 -20.23
N THR A 135 -6.96 -0.80 -19.11
CA THR A 135 -7.11 0.22 -18.09
C THR A 135 -6.82 -0.37 -16.72
N LEU A 136 -5.74 0.07 -16.09
CA LEU A 136 -5.57 -0.13 -14.66
C LEU A 136 -6.51 0.82 -13.94
N LYS A 137 -7.38 0.28 -13.09
CA LYS A 137 -8.16 1.03 -12.12
C LYS A 137 -7.52 0.85 -10.76
N ILE A 138 -6.87 1.91 -10.29
CA ILE A 138 -6.40 1.91 -8.91
C ILE A 138 -7.63 2.12 -8.04
N VAL A 139 -8.05 1.07 -7.35
CA VAL A 139 -9.09 1.16 -6.31
C VAL A 139 -8.39 1.63 -5.04
N ASN A 140 -7.81 2.83 -5.10
CA ASN A 140 -7.51 3.58 -3.91
C ASN A 140 -8.87 3.83 -3.27
N TYR A 141 -9.16 3.02 -2.25
CA TYR A 141 -10.30 3.23 -1.39
C TYR A 141 -10.19 4.67 -0.90
N GLU A 142 -11.13 5.53 -1.32
CA GLU A 142 -11.12 6.95 -0.97
C GLU A 142 -10.91 7.09 0.54
N SER A 143 -10.11 8.07 0.98
CA SER A 143 -9.66 8.19 2.38
C SER A 143 -10.82 8.18 3.37
N GLU A 144 -11.95 8.78 2.99
CA GLU A 144 -13.22 8.73 3.73
C GLU A 144 -13.73 7.29 3.92
N LYS A 145 -13.70 6.49 2.86
CA LYS A 145 -14.13 5.09 2.87
C LYS A 145 -13.13 4.20 3.63
N GLN A 146 -11.83 4.54 3.65
CA GLN A 146 -10.86 3.87 4.53
C GLN A 146 -11.14 4.19 5.98
N MET A 147 -11.28 5.46 6.33
CA MET A 147 -11.59 5.86 7.70
C MET A 147 -12.88 5.19 8.19
N GLU A 148 -13.92 5.12 7.35
CA GLU A 148 -15.18 4.47 7.68
C GLU A 148 -15.04 2.94 7.86
N LEU A 149 -14.30 2.26 6.98
CA LEU A 149 -14.01 0.83 7.16
C LEU A 149 -13.16 0.55 8.41
N PHE A 150 -12.13 1.36 8.66
CA PHE A 150 -11.28 1.21 9.83
C PHE A 150 -12.09 1.45 11.11
N LYS A 151 -12.90 2.52 11.16
CA LYS A 151 -13.85 2.76 12.27
C LYS A 151 -14.83 1.61 12.46
N THR A 152 -15.35 1.05 11.37
CA THR A 152 -16.27 -0.10 11.42
C THR A 152 -15.58 -1.34 11.99
N ASN A 153 -14.37 -1.65 11.51
CA ASN A 153 -13.57 -2.76 12.00
C ASN A 153 -13.17 -2.58 13.47
N TRP A 154 -12.84 -1.36 13.88
CA TRP A 154 -12.58 -1.01 15.26
C TRP A 154 -13.80 -1.24 16.15
N ASN A 155 -14.94 -0.67 15.77
CA ASN A 155 -16.19 -0.78 16.52
C ASN A 155 -16.65 -2.23 16.68
N ASN A 156 -16.38 -3.08 15.70
CA ASN A 156 -16.74 -4.49 15.74
C ASN A 156 -15.80 -5.34 16.61
N ASN A 157 -14.54 -4.92 16.82
CA ASN A 157 -13.53 -5.76 17.46
C ASN A 157 -13.03 -5.23 18.82
N MET A 158 -12.97 -3.91 19.05
CA MET A 158 -12.36 -3.28 20.24
C MET A 158 -12.99 -1.93 20.62
N ASN A 159 -14.32 -1.88 20.77
CA ASN A 159 -14.98 -0.66 21.26
C ASN A 159 -14.86 -0.54 22.79
N PHE A 160 -13.97 0.34 23.25
CA PHE A 160 -13.82 0.71 24.65
C PHE A 160 -14.36 2.11 24.96
N CYS A 161 -15.11 2.72 24.04
CA CYS A 161 -15.41 4.16 24.12
C CYS A 161 -16.16 4.52 25.41
N ASN A 162 -17.07 3.65 25.83
CA ASN A 162 -17.83 3.82 27.06
C ASN A 162 -16.92 3.80 28.31
N LEU A 163 -15.75 3.17 28.27
CA LEU A 163 -14.85 3.09 29.43
C LEU A 163 -14.17 4.45 29.74
N TRP A 164 -14.04 5.36 28.77
CA TRP A 164 -13.34 6.63 28.96
C TRP A 164 -13.97 7.52 30.04
N ASN A 165 -15.31 7.46 30.19
CA ASN A 165 -16.07 8.40 31.03
C ASN A 165 -16.89 7.74 32.16
N ILE A 166 -16.76 6.42 32.40
CA ILE A 166 -17.61 5.71 33.39
C ILE A 166 -16.96 5.54 34.77
N GLY A 167 -15.67 5.83 34.92
CA GLY A 167 -14.90 5.57 36.14
C GLY A 167 -14.35 4.13 36.22
N PHE A 168 -13.91 3.71 37.42
CA PHE A 168 -13.27 2.41 37.72
C PHE A 168 -11.84 2.26 37.20
N GLU A 169 -11.15 3.38 37.07
CA GLU A 169 -9.75 3.42 36.69
C GLU A 169 -8.89 2.74 37.75
N ASP A 170 -8.04 1.82 37.30
CA ASP A 170 -7.14 1.00 38.14
C ASP A 170 -5.65 1.31 37.88
N PHE A 171 -5.39 2.36 37.11
CA PHE A 171 -4.04 2.83 36.77
C PHE A 171 -3.98 4.35 36.62
N THR A 172 -2.81 4.93 36.87
CA THR A 172 -2.59 6.37 36.74
C THR A 172 -1.34 6.66 35.93
N ILE A 173 -1.46 7.48 34.88
CA ILE A 173 -0.34 8.04 34.14
C ILE A 173 -0.03 9.42 34.73
N VAL A 174 1.24 9.70 35.02
CA VAL A 174 1.67 11.00 35.55
C VAL A 174 2.69 11.64 34.63
N THR A 175 2.42 12.88 34.22
CA THR A 175 3.29 13.64 33.31
C THR A 175 4.32 14.47 34.06
N ALA A 176 5.32 14.99 33.33
CA ALA A 176 6.41 15.78 33.91
C ALA A 176 5.95 17.02 34.71
N ASP A 177 4.80 17.60 34.34
CA ASP A 177 4.17 18.72 35.05
C ASP A 177 3.37 18.30 36.29
N GLY A 178 3.41 17.01 36.65
CA GLY A 178 2.74 16.44 37.82
C GLY A 178 1.24 16.22 37.64
N LYS A 179 0.70 16.43 36.43
CA LYS A 179 -0.70 16.12 36.15
C LYS A 179 -0.91 14.61 36.06
N GLU A 180 -2.09 14.18 36.49
CA GLU A 180 -2.45 12.77 36.56
C GLU A 180 -3.62 12.47 35.63
N LEU A 181 -3.48 11.41 34.84
CA LEU A 181 -4.52 10.86 33.98
C LEU A 181 -4.88 9.46 34.48
N LYS A 182 -6.11 9.28 34.95
CA LYS A 182 -6.62 7.99 35.42
C LYS A 182 -7.12 7.17 34.24
N VAL A 183 -6.75 5.89 34.19
CA VAL A 183 -6.97 5.01 33.04
C VAL A 183 -7.16 3.55 33.48
N HIS A 184 -7.56 2.70 32.54
CA HIS A 184 -7.77 1.27 32.73
C HIS A 184 -6.58 0.46 32.20
N LYS A 185 -5.99 -0.39 33.06
CA LYS A 185 -4.88 -1.28 32.69
C LYS A 185 -5.22 -2.16 31.50
N CYS A 186 -6.43 -2.74 31.51
CA CYS A 186 -6.86 -3.68 30.49
C CYS A 186 -6.94 -3.04 29.10
N VAL A 187 -7.39 -1.78 29.00
CA VAL A 187 -7.45 -1.04 27.75
C VAL A 187 -6.05 -0.75 27.24
N LEU A 188 -5.17 -0.19 28.07
CA LEU A 188 -3.79 0.10 27.66
C LEU A 188 -3.03 -1.17 27.24
N ALA A 189 -3.15 -2.26 28.01
CA ALA A 189 -2.50 -3.52 27.69
C ALA A 189 -3.05 -4.15 26.40
N ALA A 190 -4.34 -4.00 26.11
CA ALA A 190 -4.92 -4.48 24.85
C ALA A 190 -4.42 -3.69 23.63
N GLN A 191 -4.14 -2.40 23.79
CA GLN A 191 -3.75 -1.50 22.70
C GLN A 191 -2.24 -1.37 22.49
N SER A 192 -1.45 -1.73 23.49
CA SER A 192 -0.01 -1.50 23.51
C SER A 192 0.73 -2.71 24.08
N PRO A 193 1.56 -3.39 23.28
CA PRO A 193 2.48 -4.40 23.77
C PRO A 193 3.45 -3.84 24.83
N VAL A 194 3.82 -2.55 24.73
CA VAL A 194 4.69 -1.88 25.69
C VAL A 194 3.99 -1.70 27.03
N PHE A 195 2.76 -1.18 27.06
CA PHE A 195 1.99 -1.11 28.30
C PHE A 195 1.66 -2.51 28.84
N ALA A 196 1.37 -3.49 27.98
CA ALA A 196 1.15 -4.87 28.42
C ALA A 196 2.38 -5.45 29.12
N ALA A 197 3.59 -5.19 28.60
CA ALA A 197 4.83 -5.58 29.24
C ALA A 197 5.06 -4.84 30.56
N MET A 198 4.80 -3.53 30.58
CA MET A 198 4.90 -2.66 31.76
C MET A 198 3.93 -3.06 32.87
N LEU A 199 2.79 -3.67 32.54
CA LEU A 199 1.74 -4.08 33.48
C LEU A 199 1.88 -5.55 33.94
N LYS A 200 2.93 -6.26 33.53
CA LYS A 200 3.18 -7.63 34.00
C LYS A 200 3.42 -7.67 35.52
N PRO A 201 3.10 -8.80 36.18
CA PRO A 201 3.43 -8.96 37.60
C PRO A 201 4.92 -8.68 37.86
N HIS A 202 5.20 -7.99 38.98
CA HIS A 202 6.55 -7.64 39.46
C HIS A 202 7.24 -6.44 38.81
N THR A 203 6.63 -5.73 37.87
CA THR A 203 7.13 -4.42 37.44
C THR A 203 6.79 -3.35 38.48
N LYS A 204 7.56 -2.26 38.51
CA LYS A 204 7.29 -1.13 39.42
C LYS A 204 5.90 -0.57 39.16
N GLU A 205 5.56 -0.39 37.89
CA GLU A 205 4.33 0.23 37.44
C GLU A 205 3.10 -0.62 37.82
N ALA A 206 3.19 -1.95 37.68
CA ALA A 206 2.11 -2.85 38.08
C ALA A 206 1.89 -2.85 39.61
N LEU A 207 2.96 -2.73 40.40
CA LEU A 207 2.90 -2.70 41.86
C LEU A 207 2.39 -1.36 42.41
N GLU A 208 2.78 -0.25 41.78
CA GLU A 208 2.38 1.10 42.18
C GLU A 208 1.05 1.54 41.56
N ASN A 209 0.53 0.78 40.59
CA ASN A 209 -0.61 1.17 39.75
C ASN A 209 -0.41 2.53 39.06
N LYS A 210 0.84 2.87 38.74
CA LYS A 210 1.22 4.17 38.22
C LYS A 210 2.41 4.09 37.27
N VAL A 211 2.43 4.93 36.25
CA VAL A 211 3.59 5.15 35.36
C VAL A 211 3.88 6.65 35.24
N GLU A 212 5.15 7.00 35.15
CA GLU A 212 5.60 8.36 34.84
C GLU A 212 5.95 8.47 33.36
N ILE A 213 5.32 9.41 32.65
CA ILE A 213 5.59 9.71 31.24
C ILE A 213 6.10 11.15 31.15
N THR A 214 7.42 11.32 31.05
CA THR A 214 8.05 12.63 31.11
C THR A 214 8.39 13.24 29.76
N ASP A 215 8.32 12.46 28.68
CA ASP A 215 8.73 12.89 27.33
C ASP A 215 7.63 13.62 26.56
N PHE A 216 6.41 13.63 27.08
CA PHE A 216 5.23 14.20 26.43
C PHE A 216 4.45 15.11 27.39
N ALA A 217 3.89 16.18 26.83
CA ALA A 217 2.98 17.05 27.57
C ALA A 217 1.64 16.35 27.85
N PHE A 218 0.95 16.77 28.91
CA PHE A 218 -0.29 16.15 29.35
C PHE A 218 -1.36 16.06 28.27
N ASP A 219 -1.55 17.10 27.47
CA ASP A 219 -2.53 17.15 26.40
C ASP A 219 -2.23 16.12 25.28
N ILE A 220 -0.95 15.90 24.96
CA ILE A 220 -0.54 14.86 24.01
C ILE A 220 -0.80 13.47 24.59
N VAL A 221 -0.49 13.26 25.88
CA VAL A 221 -0.75 11.99 26.57
C VAL A 221 -2.26 11.72 26.61
N GLU A 222 -3.06 12.70 27.00
CA GLU A 222 -4.52 12.60 27.09
C GLU A 222 -5.14 12.25 25.73
N LYS A 223 -4.83 12.99 24.66
CA LYS A 223 -5.30 12.68 23.29
C LYS A 223 -4.88 11.29 22.82
N SER A 224 -3.61 10.93 23.04
CA SER A 224 -3.09 9.62 22.60
C SER A 224 -3.73 8.46 23.35
N VAL A 225 -3.98 8.64 24.65
CA VAL A 225 -4.66 7.65 25.47
C VAL A 225 -6.15 7.62 25.12
N GLU A 226 -6.82 8.75 24.90
CA GLU A 226 -8.21 8.80 24.46
C GLU A 226 -8.42 8.00 23.17
N LEU A 227 -7.48 8.07 22.22
CA LEU A 227 -7.50 7.25 20.99
C LEU A 227 -7.45 5.73 21.27
N CYS A 228 -6.90 5.30 22.41
CA CYS A 228 -6.96 3.90 22.83
C CYS A 228 -8.38 3.47 23.25
N TYR A 229 -9.25 4.42 23.61
CA TYR A 229 -10.65 4.18 23.97
C TYR A 229 -11.58 4.43 22.79
N ASN A 230 -11.42 5.59 22.13
CA ASN A 230 -12.43 6.19 21.25
C ASN A 230 -12.08 6.10 19.76
N TYR A 231 -10.86 5.70 19.37
CA TYR A 231 -10.34 5.67 17.97
C TYR A 231 -10.49 6.98 17.17
N GLU A 232 -11.09 8.00 17.75
CA GLU A 232 -11.33 9.30 17.16
C GLU A 232 -11.27 10.35 18.26
N LEU A 233 -10.76 11.53 17.93
CA LEU A 233 -10.81 12.71 18.77
C LEU A 233 -11.96 13.60 18.30
N ALA A 234 -12.67 14.21 19.25
CA ALA A 234 -13.79 15.12 18.96
C ALA A 234 -13.38 16.37 18.17
N SER A 235 -12.12 16.79 18.33
CA SER A 235 -11.48 17.83 17.55
C SER A 235 -10.40 17.22 16.67
N GLY A 236 -10.27 17.67 15.42
CA GLY A 236 -9.11 17.35 14.58
C GLY A 236 -7.79 17.72 15.25
N ILE A 237 -6.69 17.29 14.63
CA ILE A 237 -5.33 17.49 15.18
C ILE A 237 -4.56 18.49 14.33
N SER A 238 -3.82 19.38 14.98
CA SER A 238 -2.83 20.20 14.27
C SER A 238 -1.66 19.33 13.80
N ILE A 239 -0.88 19.81 12.82
CA ILE A 239 0.33 19.10 12.36
C ILE A 239 1.37 18.97 13.51
N GLU A 240 1.46 19.96 14.40
CA GLU A 240 2.35 19.91 15.55
C GLU A 240 1.93 18.84 16.55
N ASP A 241 0.63 18.79 16.89
CA ASP A 241 0.07 17.75 17.75
C ASP A 241 0.22 16.37 17.11
N ALA A 242 -0.04 16.26 15.79
CA ALA A 242 0.08 15.03 15.03
C ALA A 242 1.47 14.40 15.17
N ASN A 243 2.54 15.18 15.01
CA ASN A 243 3.92 14.70 15.19
C ASN A 243 4.15 14.15 16.61
N ARG A 244 3.64 14.82 17.64
CA ARG A 244 3.82 14.42 19.05
C ARG A 244 2.98 13.21 19.41
N ILE A 245 1.74 13.13 18.93
CA ILE A 245 0.83 11.99 19.10
C ILE A 245 1.39 10.76 18.37
N TYR A 246 1.90 10.93 17.14
CA TYR A 246 2.54 9.85 16.40
C TYR A 246 3.76 9.31 17.13
N ALA A 247 4.63 10.18 17.63
CA ALA A 247 5.79 9.79 18.42
C ALA A 247 5.41 9.05 19.72
N PHE A 248 4.29 9.43 20.36
CA PHE A 248 3.74 8.66 21.48
C PHE A 248 3.30 7.26 21.04
N GLY A 249 2.52 7.20 19.96
CA GLY A 249 2.07 5.93 19.36
C GLY A 249 3.24 5.04 18.96
N ASP A 250 4.33 5.60 18.46
CA ASP A 250 5.53 4.84 18.11
C ASP A 250 6.27 4.31 19.34
N LYS A 251 6.52 5.19 20.33
CA LYS A 251 7.23 4.82 21.57
C LYS A 251 6.53 3.70 22.33
N TYR A 252 5.20 3.74 22.40
CA TYR A 252 4.40 2.75 23.11
C TYR A 252 3.83 1.66 22.19
N ASP A 253 4.21 1.62 20.93
CA ASP A 253 3.72 0.68 19.92
C ASP A 253 2.18 0.56 19.88
N ILE A 254 1.52 1.70 19.77
CA ILE A 254 0.06 1.82 19.70
C ILE A 254 -0.32 2.09 18.25
N ARG A 255 -0.64 1.01 17.54
CA ARG A 255 -0.96 1.08 16.10
C ARG A 255 -2.09 2.05 15.79
N ASN A 256 -3.18 2.02 16.56
CA ASN A 256 -4.37 2.84 16.30
C ASN A 256 -4.10 4.34 16.43
N VAL A 257 -3.20 4.72 17.33
CA VAL A 257 -2.78 6.12 17.49
C VAL A 257 -2.01 6.58 16.25
N ARG A 258 -1.04 5.79 15.78
CA ARG A 258 -0.31 6.08 14.54
C ARG A 258 -1.25 6.14 13.32
N ASP A 259 -2.12 5.14 13.16
CA ASP A 259 -3.09 5.07 12.07
C ASP A 259 -4.06 6.26 12.07
N TYR A 260 -4.57 6.66 13.24
CA TYR A 260 -5.45 7.82 13.35
C TYR A 260 -4.76 9.10 12.87
N VAL A 261 -3.50 9.33 13.28
CA VAL A 261 -2.75 10.52 12.88
C VAL A 261 -2.57 10.57 11.37
N GLU A 262 -2.11 9.48 10.75
CA GLU A 262 -1.88 9.42 9.30
C GLU A 262 -3.18 9.64 8.51
N LEU A 263 -4.28 9.02 8.94
CA LEU A 263 -5.56 9.18 8.27
C LEU A 263 -6.16 10.58 8.48
N SER A 264 -5.97 11.19 9.65
CA SER A 264 -6.44 12.55 9.94
C SER A 264 -5.71 13.57 9.06
N LEU A 265 -4.38 13.49 8.99
CA LEU A 265 -3.58 14.37 8.13
C LEU A 265 -3.91 14.19 6.65
N MET A 266 -4.20 12.95 6.22
CA MET A 266 -4.63 12.71 4.84
C MET A 266 -6.00 13.31 4.52
N ASN A 267 -6.97 13.22 5.45
CA ASN A 267 -8.30 13.77 5.23
C ASN A 267 -8.31 15.30 5.14
N GLU A 268 -7.36 15.95 5.80
CA GLU A 268 -7.16 17.40 5.73
C GLU A 268 -6.17 17.81 4.63
N LEU A 269 -5.64 16.87 3.84
CA LEU A 269 -4.65 17.15 2.80
C LEU A 269 -5.25 17.97 1.66
N THR A 270 -4.60 19.08 1.36
CA THR A 270 -4.92 20.00 0.28
C THR A 270 -3.65 20.39 -0.47
N VAL A 271 -3.80 21.08 -1.60
CA VAL A 271 -2.66 21.65 -2.33
C VAL A 271 -1.87 22.66 -1.46
N MET A 272 -2.54 23.35 -0.54
CA MET A 272 -1.94 24.42 0.28
C MET A 272 -1.08 23.88 1.42
N ASN A 273 -1.49 22.80 2.09
CA ASN A 273 -0.77 22.19 3.22
C ASN A 273 0.04 20.94 2.82
N PHE A 274 0.19 20.69 1.51
CA PHE A 274 0.86 19.51 0.99
C PHE A 274 2.29 19.36 1.51
N CYS A 275 3.10 20.42 1.38
CA CYS A 275 4.51 20.38 1.77
C CYS A 275 4.69 20.18 3.28
N GLU A 276 3.86 20.86 4.08
CA GLU A 276 3.86 20.68 5.54
C GLU A 276 3.51 19.24 5.93
N THR A 277 2.51 18.65 5.26
CA THR A 277 2.10 17.25 5.51
C THR A 277 3.17 16.25 5.08
N VAL A 278 3.83 16.46 3.95
CA VAL A 278 4.95 15.61 3.50
C VAL A 278 6.11 15.70 4.48
N ASN A 279 6.48 16.90 4.93
CA ASN A 279 7.54 17.09 5.91
C ASN A 279 7.22 16.40 7.24
N ALA A 280 5.97 16.49 7.70
CA ALA A 280 5.50 15.75 8.86
C ALA A 280 5.64 14.23 8.64
N ALA A 281 5.19 13.72 7.49
CA ALA A 281 5.29 12.30 7.16
C ALA A 281 6.74 11.78 7.18
N ILE A 282 7.67 12.57 6.63
CA ILE A 282 9.11 12.25 6.63
C ILE A 282 9.66 12.28 8.06
N SER A 283 9.35 13.34 8.83
CA SER A 283 9.82 13.48 10.21
C SER A 283 9.32 12.37 11.13
N MET A 284 8.10 11.88 10.90
CA MET A 284 7.50 10.77 11.66
C MET A 284 7.97 9.39 11.16
N ASN A 285 8.66 9.32 10.02
CA ASN A 285 8.87 8.07 9.27
C ASN A 285 7.53 7.34 8.97
N ALA A 286 6.46 8.12 8.77
CA ALA A 286 5.10 7.65 8.53
C ALA A 286 4.95 7.23 7.06
N MET A 287 5.43 6.04 6.73
CA MET A 287 5.47 5.55 5.34
C MET A 287 4.09 5.52 4.67
N LYS A 288 3.03 5.17 5.39
CA LYS A 288 1.68 5.13 4.84
C LYS A 288 1.16 6.55 4.54
N LEU A 289 1.38 7.54 5.42
CA LEU A 289 1.08 8.94 5.10
C LEU A 289 1.90 9.47 3.93
N LYS A 290 3.22 9.23 3.91
CA LYS A 290 4.11 9.62 2.81
C LYS A 290 3.60 9.07 1.49
N ASN A 291 3.13 7.82 1.49
CA ASN A 291 2.58 7.18 0.31
C ASN A 291 1.28 7.85 -0.16
N MET A 292 0.38 8.15 0.76
CA MET A 292 -0.86 8.87 0.46
C MET A 292 -0.59 10.27 -0.12
N CYS A 293 0.45 10.98 0.37
CA CYS A 293 0.87 12.26 -0.22
C CYS A 293 1.39 12.10 -1.65
N ILE A 294 2.19 11.09 -1.95
CA ILE A 294 2.65 10.82 -3.32
C ILE A 294 1.44 10.58 -4.23
N ASP A 295 0.48 9.77 -3.80
CA ASP A 295 -0.72 9.48 -4.58
C ASP A 295 -1.57 10.74 -4.84
N PHE A 296 -1.69 11.60 -3.82
CA PHE A 296 -2.35 12.90 -3.95
C PHE A 296 -1.70 13.75 -5.03
N LEU A 297 -0.38 13.90 -4.99
CA LEU A 297 0.38 14.68 -5.98
C LEU A 297 0.22 14.13 -7.40
N ILE A 298 0.34 12.82 -7.56
CA ILE A 298 0.17 12.16 -8.86
C ILE A 298 -1.24 12.39 -9.40
N ASN A 299 -2.26 12.34 -8.53
CA ASN A 299 -3.64 12.61 -8.92
C ASN A 299 -3.85 14.06 -9.37
N CYS A 300 -3.23 15.03 -8.69
CA CYS A 300 -3.25 16.42 -9.12
C CYS A 300 -2.66 16.58 -10.52
N ILE A 301 -1.50 15.97 -10.77
CA ILE A 301 -0.80 16.02 -12.07
C ILE A 301 -1.66 15.40 -13.19
N LEU A 302 -2.18 14.19 -12.97
CA LEU A 302 -2.93 13.45 -13.99
C LEU A 302 -4.27 14.09 -14.33
N LYS A 303 -4.96 14.64 -13.32
CA LYS A 303 -6.23 15.35 -13.52
C LYS A 303 -6.04 16.78 -14.00
N LYS A 304 -4.80 17.24 -14.16
CA LYS A 304 -4.44 18.62 -14.55
C LYS A 304 -5.13 19.65 -13.66
N THR A 305 -5.23 19.36 -12.37
CA THR A 305 -5.73 20.31 -11.37
C THR A 305 -4.58 21.16 -10.83
N ASP A 306 -4.86 22.01 -9.85
CA ASP A 306 -3.81 22.70 -9.11
C ASP A 306 -2.83 21.67 -8.51
N VAL A 307 -1.54 21.90 -8.74
CA VAL A 307 -0.45 21.03 -8.31
C VAL A 307 0.29 21.70 -7.16
N PRO A 308 0.59 20.97 -6.06
CA PRO A 308 1.43 21.49 -4.99
C PRO A 308 2.78 22.01 -5.48
N LYS A 309 3.26 23.09 -4.85
CA LYS A 309 4.62 23.62 -5.08
C LYS A 309 5.64 22.75 -4.35
N ILE A 310 6.18 21.75 -5.04
CA ILE A 310 7.06 20.74 -4.46
C ILE A 310 8.53 21.16 -4.36
N GLU A 311 8.88 22.39 -4.77
CA GLU A 311 10.25 22.89 -4.75
C GLU A 311 10.83 23.01 -3.34
N GLU A 312 9.97 23.05 -2.32
CA GLU A 312 10.32 23.15 -0.91
C GLU A 312 10.48 21.78 -0.21
N ILE A 313 10.27 20.68 -0.94
CA ILE A 313 10.32 19.32 -0.41
C ILE A 313 11.69 18.69 -0.67
N ASP A 314 12.13 17.85 0.26
CA ASP A 314 13.39 17.13 0.16
C ASP A 314 13.54 16.34 -1.16
N ALA A 315 14.78 16.32 -1.69
CA ALA A 315 15.11 15.72 -2.97
C ALA A 315 14.89 14.20 -3.00
N GLU A 316 14.96 13.52 -1.85
CA GLU A 316 14.68 12.08 -1.77
C GLU A 316 13.20 11.79 -2.06
N PHE A 317 12.29 12.60 -1.51
CA PHE A 317 10.86 12.48 -1.80
C PHE A 317 10.59 12.74 -3.28
N ILE A 318 11.19 13.76 -3.88
CA ILE A 318 11.04 14.04 -5.31
C ILE A 318 11.56 12.87 -6.16
N SER A 319 12.72 12.30 -5.79
CA SER A 319 13.26 11.12 -6.49
C SER A 319 12.34 9.91 -6.36
N GLU A 320 11.71 9.72 -5.20
CA GLU A 320 10.74 8.64 -4.99
C GLU A 320 9.45 8.86 -5.78
N VAL A 321 8.93 10.08 -5.82
CA VAL A 321 7.82 10.47 -6.72
C VAL A 321 8.20 10.16 -8.16
N GLN A 322 9.39 10.56 -8.62
CA GLN A 322 9.86 10.30 -9.97
C GLN A 322 9.95 8.80 -10.27
N ARG A 323 10.51 7.98 -9.36
CA ARG A 323 10.60 6.52 -9.50
C ARG A 323 9.24 5.85 -9.60
N ASN A 324 8.24 6.36 -8.86
CA ASN A 324 6.86 5.92 -9.00
C ASN A 324 6.29 6.40 -10.35
N PHE A 325 6.58 7.64 -10.74
CA PHE A 325 6.05 8.30 -11.93
C PHE A 325 6.69 7.87 -13.25
N VAL A 326 7.79 7.10 -13.27
CA VAL A 326 8.44 6.66 -14.53
C VAL A 326 7.51 5.72 -15.30
N PHE A 327 6.64 6.31 -16.10
CA PHE A 327 6.44 6.09 -17.54
C PHE A 327 5.26 6.96 -17.95
N HIS A 328 5.49 8.26 -18.15
CA HIS A 328 5.06 9.05 -19.32
C HIS A 328 5.55 10.49 -19.16
N SER A 329 6.43 10.89 -20.09
CA SER A 329 6.75 12.26 -20.52
C SER A 329 6.24 13.41 -19.64
N ILE A 330 7.12 13.97 -18.80
CA ILE A 330 7.09 15.41 -18.49
C ILE A 330 8.52 15.92 -18.65
N GLU A 331 8.87 16.26 -19.90
CA GLU A 331 9.79 17.37 -20.15
C GLU A 331 9.03 18.63 -19.73
N THR A 332 9.18 19.02 -18.46
CA THR A 332 8.98 20.35 -17.84
C THR A 332 8.55 20.17 -16.38
N LEU A 333 9.53 19.94 -15.50
CA LEU A 333 9.55 20.53 -14.17
C LEU A 333 10.56 21.68 -14.23
#